data_AF-A0AA35Q018-F1
#
_entry.id   AF-A0AA35Q018-F1
#
_cell.length_a   1.000
_cell.length_b   1.000
_cell.length_c   1.000
_cell.angle_alpha   90.00
_cell.angle_beta   90.00
_cell.angle_gamma   90.00
#
_symmetry.space_group_name_H-M   'P 1'
#
loop_
_entity.id
_entity.type
_entity.pdbx_description
1 polymer ?
#
loop_
_entity_poly.entity_id
_entity_poly.type
_entity_poly.pdbx_seq_one_letter_code
_entity_poly.pdbx_strand_id
1 'polypeptide(L)'
;MFFFNIAVNIPNGGLITFGALIINNLGFDAQTSALLSMPTGVISSASGFLASYLAAKWQGRRTFVVMLAPLVPLLGTALVYALPRSSTGGQMFGLYLMYCYCAPYVTAISLPQANTAGSTKKVVTYGILLGYGAGNLIGPQTFREAQAPAYTGGTIAMLSCYCTAILLVGLYFIVARLENHRKDKKYGKAHQVEKENVDALVEVYQDLSDKKQEDFRYTH
;
A
#
# COMPACT_ATOMS: atom_id res chain seq x y z
N MET A 1 -2.55 -5.94 8.71
CA MET A 1 -1.81 -4.69 8.36
C MET A 1 -0.30 -4.90 8.32
N PHE A 2 0.33 -5.53 9.32
CA PHE A 2 1.75 -5.90 9.27
C PHE A 2 2.15 -6.70 8.02
N PHE A 3 1.48 -7.83 7.75
CA PHE A 3 1.73 -8.64 6.55
C PHE A 3 1.42 -7.93 5.23
N PHE A 4 0.45 -7.01 5.23
CA PHE A 4 0.15 -6.17 4.07
C PHE A 4 1.30 -5.22 3.78
N ASN A 5 1.87 -4.62 4.82
CA ASN A 5 3.01 -3.72 4.70
C ASN A 5 4.25 -4.47 4.18
N ILE A 6 4.49 -5.72 4.63
CA ILE A 6 5.55 -6.58 4.06
C ILE A 6 5.30 -6.83 2.57
N ALA A 7 4.08 -7.25 2.21
CA ALA A 7 3.73 -7.58 0.83
C ALA A 7 3.87 -6.39 -0.13
N VAL A 8 3.54 -5.17 0.30
CA VAL A 8 3.71 -3.96 -0.53
C VAL A 8 5.18 -3.52 -0.63
N ASN A 9 5.99 -3.80 0.41
CA ASN A 9 7.39 -3.36 0.45
C ASN A 9 8.40 -4.35 -0.18
N ILE A 10 8.03 -5.61 -0.37
CA ILE A 10 8.84 -6.55 -1.16
C ILE A 10 9.06 -6.01 -2.61
N PRO A 11 8.00 -5.61 -3.35
CA PRO A 11 8.14 -4.91 -4.62
C PRO A 11 8.96 -3.63 -4.56
N ASN A 12 8.82 -2.84 -3.50
CA ASN A 12 9.53 -1.58 -3.30
C ASN A 12 11.05 -1.81 -3.29
N GLY A 13 11.54 -2.70 -2.41
CA GLY A 13 12.97 -3.01 -2.32
C GLY A 13 13.52 -3.61 -3.61
N GLY A 14 12.74 -4.49 -4.24
CA GLY A 14 13.12 -5.09 -5.53
C GLY A 14 13.28 -4.08 -6.66
N LEU A 15 12.29 -3.20 -6.86
CA LEU A 15 12.31 -2.18 -7.92
C LEU A 15 13.39 -1.13 -7.72
N ILE A 16 13.65 -0.71 -6.47
CA ILE A 16 14.68 0.31 -6.21
C ILE A 16 16.06 -0.26 -6.53
N THR A 17 16.34 -1.50 -6.12
CA THR A 17 17.67 -2.11 -6.32
C THR A 17 17.88 -2.58 -7.77
N PHE A 18 16.87 -3.19 -8.40
CA PHE A 18 17.02 -3.81 -9.72
C PHE A 18 16.39 -3.01 -10.88
N GLY A 19 15.66 -1.92 -10.62
CA GLY A 19 14.96 -1.16 -11.67
C GLY A 19 15.90 -0.64 -12.76
N ALA A 20 17.04 -0.04 -12.37
CA ALA A 20 18.03 0.44 -13.33
C ALA A 20 18.68 -0.70 -14.14
N LEU A 21 18.89 -1.86 -13.50
CA LEU A 21 19.39 -3.06 -14.18
C LEU A 21 18.37 -3.60 -15.18
N ILE A 22 17.08 -3.61 -14.83
CA ILE A 22 16.01 -4.04 -15.74
C ILE A 22 16.00 -3.14 -16.98
N ILE A 23 16.09 -1.81 -16.82
CA ILE A 23 16.12 -0.86 -17.94
C ILE A 23 17.36 -1.07 -18.82
N ASN A 24 18.54 -1.27 -18.22
CA ASN A 24 19.77 -1.55 -18.97
C ASN A 24 19.64 -2.87 -19.79
N ASN A 25 19.06 -3.91 -19.18
CA ASN A 25 18.79 -5.19 -19.85
C ASN A 25 17.77 -5.11 -21.01
N LEU A 26 17.12 -3.97 -21.24
CA LEU A 26 16.27 -3.73 -22.41
C LEU A 26 17.05 -3.28 -23.65
N GLY A 27 18.38 -3.16 -23.55
CA GLY A 27 19.26 -2.72 -24.64
C GLY A 27 19.57 -1.22 -24.65
N PHE A 28 19.27 -0.51 -23.56
CA PHE A 28 19.63 0.89 -23.38
C PHE A 28 21.03 1.02 -22.77
N ASP A 29 21.81 1.99 -23.25
CA ASP A 29 23.09 2.33 -22.63
C ASP A 29 22.91 2.77 -21.17
N ALA A 30 23.97 2.67 -20.36
CA ALA A 30 23.94 3.01 -18.95
C ALA A 30 23.51 4.48 -18.72
N GLN A 31 23.96 5.40 -19.60
CA GLN A 31 23.55 6.81 -19.51
C GLN A 31 22.07 7.00 -19.80
N THR A 32 21.55 6.36 -20.85
CA THR A 32 20.13 6.42 -21.21
C THR A 32 19.25 5.77 -20.14
N SER A 33 19.71 4.66 -19.55
CA SER A 33 19.00 3.97 -18.46
C SER A 33 18.86 4.82 -17.21
N ALA A 34 19.92 5.57 -16.85
CA ALA A 34 19.88 6.52 -15.74
C ALA A 34 18.88 7.66 -16.04
N LEU A 35 18.90 8.18 -17.26
CA LEU A 35 17.99 9.24 -17.70
C LEU A 35 16.52 8.78 -17.67
N LEU A 36 16.25 7.55 -18.12
CA LEU A 36 14.93 6.91 -18.09
C LEU A 36 14.46 6.55 -16.67
N SER A 37 15.38 6.49 -15.70
CA SER A 37 15.04 6.27 -14.30
C SER A 37 14.58 7.56 -13.60
N MET A 38 14.96 8.75 -14.09
CA MET A 38 14.57 10.02 -13.46
C MET A 38 13.04 10.24 -13.39
N PRO A 39 12.24 9.97 -14.44
CA PRO A 39 10.78 10.13 -14.40
C PRO A 39 10.10 9.17 -13.43
N THR A 40 10.71 8.02 -13.13
CA THR A 40 10.08 6.99 -12.27
C THR A 40 9.83 7.52 -10.86
N GLY A 41 10.74 8.34 -10.32
CA GLY A 41 10.59 8.99 -9.02
C GLY A 41 9.46 10.03 -9.00
N VAL A 42 9.31 10.79 -10.09
CA VAL A 42 8.23 11.79 -10.23
C VAL A 42 6.88 11.09 -10.31
N ILE A 43 6.76 10.02 -11.09
CA ILE A 43 5.54 9.21 -11.22
C ILE A 43 5.17 8.58 -9.87
N SER A 44 6.15 8.00 -9.18
CA SER A 44 5.96 7.43 -7.84
C SER A 44 5.44 8.49 -6.87
N SER A 45 6.08 9.65 -6.81
CA SER A 45 5.68 10.75 -5.92
C SER A 45 4.29 11.28 -6.26
N ALA A 46 4.02 11.54 -7.55
CA ALA A 46 2.72 12.00 -8.02
C ALA A 46 1.60 11.01 -7.70
N SER A 47 1.85 9.70 -7.89
CA SER A 47 0.90 8.64 -7.55
C SER A 47 0.58 8.62 -6.05
N GLY A 48 1.59 8.82 -5.20
CA GLY A 48 1.43 8.93 -3.74
C GLY A 48 0.60 10.14 -3.33
N PHE A 49 0.85 11.31 -3.94
CA PHE A 49 0.07 12.53 -3.71
C PHE A 49 -1.38 12.36 -4.17
N LEU A 50 -1.61 11.82 -5.37
CA LEU A 50 -2.96 11.55 -5.88
C LEU A 50 -3.73 10.60 -4.97
N ALA A 51 -3.10 9.51 -4.53
CA ALA A 51 -3.72 8.55 -3.64
C ALA A 51 -4.04 9.15 -2.27
N SER A 52 -3.14 9.99 -1.74
CA SER A 52 -3.35 10.71 -0.48
C SER A 52 -4.47 11.72 -0.57
N TYR A 53 -4.50 12.51 -1.66
CA TYR A 53 -5.56 13.47 -1.93
C TYR A 53 -6.92 12.79 -2.07
N LEU A 54 -6.97 11.66 -2.79
CA LEU A 54 -8.20 10.89 -2.95
C LEU A 54 -8.67 10.28 -1.63
N ALA A 55 -7.75 9.77 -0.80
CA ALA A 55 -8.05 9.26 0.53
C ALA A 55 -8.47 10.35 1.54
N ALA A 56 -8.02 11.59 1.35
CA ALA A 56 -8.43 12.74 2.14
C ALA A 56 -9.83 13.24 1.75
N LYS A 57 -10.13 13.29 0.45
CA LYS A 57 -11.42 13.77 -0.08
C LYS A 57 -12.57 12.80 0.15
N TRP A 58 -12.31 11.49 0.16
CA TRP A 58 -13.33 10.45 0.36
C TRP A 58 -13.37 9.96 1.81
N GLN A 59 -13.82 10.82 2.73
CA GLN A 59 -14.09 10.42 4.11
C GLN A 59 -15.23 9.37 4.15
N GLY A 60 -14.95 8.17 4.68
CA GLY A 60 -15.90 7.05 4.78
C GLY A 60 -15.87 6.03 3.63
N ARG A 61 -14.98 6.18 2.64
CA ARG A 61 -14.69 5.17 1.59
C ARG A 61 -13.19 4.91 1.41
N ARG A 62 -12.39 5.13 2.45
CA ARG A 62 -10.91 5.07 2.38
C ARG A 62 -10.43 3.67 1.97
N THR A 63 -11.13 2.62 2.38
CA THR A 63 -10.78 1.23 2.04
C THR A 63 -10.97 0.92 0.56
N PHE A 64 -11.90 1.60 -0.14
CA PHE A 64 -12.00 1.48 -1.60
C PHE A 64 -10.77 2.06 -2.29
N VAL A 65 -10.28 3.22 -1.84
CA VAL A 65 -9.05 3.81 -2.37
C VAL A 65 -7.85 2.89 -2.11
N VAL A 66 -7.79 2.26 -0.93
CA VAL A 66 -6.72 1.31 -0.59
C VAL A 66 -6.79 0.02 -1.40
N MET A 67 -7.99 -0.46 -1.78
CA MET A 67 -8.14 -1.61 -2.68
C MET A 67 -7.77 -1.29 -4.13
N LEU A 68 -8.08 -0.08 -4.60
CA LEU A 68 -7.81 0.33 -5.98
C LEU A 68 -6.33 0.69 -6.20
N ALA A 69 -5.66 1.23 -5.19
CA ALA A 69 -4.26 1.65 -5.27
C ALA A 69 -3.29 0.54 -5.73
N PRO A 70 -3.33 -0.72 -5.23
CA PRO A 70 -2.46 -1.80 -5.70
C PRO A 70 -2.84 -2.38 -7.06
N LEU A 71 -4.01 -2.07 -7.63
CA LEU A 71 -4.39 -2.56 -8.96
C LEU A 71 -3.53 -1.94 -10.07
N VAL A 72 -3.15 -0.67 -9.94
CA VAL A 72 -2.30 0.03 -10.92
C VAL A 72 -0.91 -0.65 -11.04
N PRO A 73 -0.15 -0.87 -9.95
CA PRO A 73 1.13 -1.56 -10.04
C PRO A 73 0.97 -3.05 -10.34
N LEU A 74 -0.15 -3.70 -9.98
CA LEU A 74 -0.46 -5.06 -10.41
C LEU A 74 -0.58 -5.14 -11.95
N LEU A 75 -1.33 -4.21 -12.57
CA LEU A 75 -1.45 -4.13 -14.03
C LEU A 75 -0.09 -3.86 -14.69
N GLY A 76 0.73 -2.97 -14.12
CA GLY A 76 2.10 -2.74 -14.58
C GLY A 76 2.95 -4.00 -14.56
N THR A 77 2.89 -4.75 -13.46
CA THR A 77 3.64 -6.01 -13.28
C THR A 77 3.14 -7.10 -14.25
N ALA A 78 1.83 -7.21 -14.43
CA ALA A 78 1.22 -8.14 -15.39
C ALA A 78 1.58 -7.80 -16.84
N LEU A 79 1.66 -6.51 -17.16
CA LEU A 79 2.06 -6.03 -18.49
C LEU A 79 3.54 -6.35 -18.76
N VAL A 80 4.43 -6.11 -17.79
CA VAL A 80 5.85 -6.51 -17.91
C VAL A 80 6.01 -8.03 -18.05
N TYR A 81 5.17 -8.82 -17.38
CA TYR A 81 5.19 -10.28 -17.47
C TYR A 81 4.68 -10.81 -18.82
N ALA A 82 3.59 -10.22 -19.36
CA ALA A 82 2.94 -10.70 -20.57
C ALA A 82 3.59 -10.20 -21.86
N LEU A 83 4.27 -9.05 -21.84
CA LEU A 83 4.79 -8.42 -23.06
C LEU A 83 6.18 -8.96 -23.44
N PRO A 84 6.39 -9.36 -24.71
CA PRO A 84 7.70 -9.77 -25.18
C PRO A 84 8.70 -8.60 -25.16
N ARG A 85 9.98 -8.93 -24.92
CA ARG A 85 11.08 -7.95 -24.84
C ARG A 85 11.32 -7.14 -26.11
N SER A 86 10.79 -7.60 -27.23
CA SER A 86 10.82 -6.86 -28.50
C SER A 86 10.00 -5.56 -28.44
N SER A 87 9.07 -5.43 -27.51
CA SER A 87 8.23 -4.24 -27.33
C SER A 87 8.76 -3.35 -26.21
N THR A 88 9.92 -2.74 -26.43
CA THR A 88 10.64 -1.89 -25.45
C THR A 88 9.75 -0.78 -24.88
N GLY A 89 8.93 -0.14 -25.71
CA GLY A 89 8.00 0.90 -25.27
C GLY A 89 6.93 0.39 -24.29
N GLY A 90 6.39 -0.81 -24.52
CA GLY A 90 5.41 -1.41 -23.62
C GLY A 90 6.03 -1.90 -22.32
N GLN A 91 7.25 -2.44 -22.35
CA GLN A 91 7.97 -2.80 -21.12
C GLN A 91 8.32 -1.58 -20.27
N MET A 92 8.72 -0.47 -20.89
CA MET A 92 8.95 0.80 -20.21
C MET A 92 7.65 1.35 -19.58
N PHE A 93 6.53 1.29 -20.29
CA PHE A 93 5.24 1.71 -19.76
C PHE A 93 4.79 0.85 -18.56
N GLY A 94 4.94 -0.48 -18.66
CA GLY A 94 4.66 -1.39 -17.55
C GLY A 94 5.54 -1.11 -16.34
N LEU A 95 6.83 -0.82 -16.57
CA LEU A 95 7.77 -0.45 -15.51
C LEU A 95 7.37 0.87 -14.83
N TYR A 96 6.95 1.90 -15.58
CA TYR A 96 6.41 3.14 -14.99
C TYR A 96 5.17 2.88 -14.12
N LEU A 97 4.27 2.01 -14.55
CA LEU A 97 3.11 1.61 -13.74
C LEU A 97 3.51 0.84 -12.48
N MET A 98 4.56 0.02 -12.53
CA MET A 98 5.10 -0.67 -11.34
C MET A 98 5.65 0.34 -10.30
N TYR A 99 6.21 1.47 -10.75
CA TYR A 99 6.66 2.55 -9.86
C TYR A 99 5.53 3.32 -9.17
N CYS A 100 4.26 3.12 -9.56
CA CYS A 100 3.10 3.63 -8.83
C CYS A 100 2.84 2.91 -7.48
N TYR A 101 3.78 2.10 -6.98
CA TYR A 101 3.69 1.42 -5.68
C TYR A 101 3.62 2.38 -4.48
N CYS A 102 4.01 3.65 -4.63
CA CYS A 102 3.92 4.63 -3.55
C CYS A 102 2.46 4.87 -3.13
N ALA A 103 1.51 4.81 -4.07
CA ALA A 103 0.08 4.91 -3.78
C ALA A 103 -0.44 3.86 -2.76
N PRO A 104 -0.25 2.54 -2.98
CA PRO A 104 -0.64 1.53 -1.99
C PRO A 104 0.14 1.65 -0.69
N TYR A 105 1.39 2.10 -0.70
CA TYR A 105 2.17 2.30 0.53
C TYR A 105 1.60 3.40 1.43
N VAL A 106 1.31 4.59 0.88
CA VAL A 106 0.79 5.70 1.68
C VAL A 106 -0.63 5.40 2.20
N THR A 107 -1.45 4.75 1.38
CA THR A 107 -2.79 4.30 1.79
C THR A 107 -2.74 3.17 2.82
N ALA A 108 -1.71 2.31 2.80
CA ALA A 108 -1.47 1.29 3.83
C ALA A 108 -1.26 1.89 5.22
N ILE A 109 -0.55 3.02 5.29
CA ILE A 109 -0.18 3.68 6.54
C ILE A 109 -1.33 4.51 7.09
N SER A 110 -2.15 5.10 6.21
CA SER A 110 -3.27 5.94 6.64
C SER A 110 -4.41 5.13 7.29
N LEU A 111 -4.63 3.87 6.89
CA LEU A 111 -5.71 3.04 7.42
C LEU A 111 -5.55 2.70 8.92
N PRO A 112 -4.40 2.20 9.40
CA PRO A 112 -4.17 1.95 10.83
C PRO A 112 -4.17 3.24 11.65
N GLN A 113 -3.66 4.35 11.10
CA GLN A 113 -3.65 5.65 11.77
C GLN A 113 -5.07 6.20 12.00
N ALA A 114 -5.97 6.02 11.04
CA ALA A 114 -7.37 6.42 11.18
C ALA A 114 -8.20 5.49 12.09
N ASN A 115 -7.77 4.22 12.23
CA ASN A 115 -8.53 3.18 12.93
C ASN A 115 -8.00 2.83 14.32
N THR A 116 -7.04 3.61 14.85
CA THR A 116 -6.50 3.44 16.21
C THR A 116 -6.75 4.71 17.03
N ALA A 117 -7.53 4.60 18.10
CA ALA A 117 -7.65 5.60 19.16
C ALA A 117 -6.65 5.31 20.29
N GLY A 118 -6.27 6.35 21.03
CA GLY A 118 -5.26 6.30 22.09
C GLY A 118 -3.80 6.45 21.61
N SER A 119 -3.01 7.22 22.35
CA SER A 119 -1.61 7.54 21.98
C SER A 119 -0.71 6.32 22.14
N THR A 120 -0.91 5.53 23.19
CA THR A 120 -0.14 4.32 23.49
C THR A 120 -0.34 3.24 22.42
N LYS A 121 -1.58 3.06 21.95
CA LYS A 121 -1.91 2.08 20.92
C LYS A 121 -1.42 2.51 19.54
N LYS A 122 -1.40 3.82 19.24
CA LYS A 122 -0.77 4.35 18.02
C LYS A 122 0.72 4.02 17.95
N VAL A 123 1.46 4.13 19.05
CA VAL A 123 2.89 3.77 19.11
C VAL A 123 3.11 2.29 18.81
N VAL A 124 2.27 1.40 19.34
CA VAL A 124 2.34 -0.05 19.02
C VAL A 124 1.98 -0.30 17.55
N THR A 125 1.01 0.42 17.00
CA THR A 125 0.64 0.36 15.58
C THR A 125 1.77 0.85 14.66
N TYR A 126 2.62 1.79 15.10
CA TYR A 126 3.84 2.16 14.37
C TYR A 126 4.85 1.00 14.26
N GLY A 127 4.72 -0.06 15.07
CA GLY A 127 5.45 -1.32 14.88
C GLY A 127 5.19 -1.98 13.51
N ILE A 128 4.13 -1.58 12.79
CA ILE A 128 3.91 -1.97 11.39
C ILE A 128 5.09 -1.56 10.48
N LEU A 129 5.82 -0.50 10.83
CA LEU A 129 7.00 -0.03 10.10
C LEU A 129 8.16 -1.04 10.11
N LEU A 130 8.19 -1.98 11.07
CA LEU A 130 9.14 -3.10 11.01
C LEU A 130 8.88 -4.00 9.79
N GLY A 131 7.63 -4.06 9.31
CA GLY A 131 7.26 -4.74 8.08
C GLY A 131 7.83 -4.08 6.83
N TYR A 132 8.01 -2.75 6.84
CA TYR A 132 8.70 -2.02 5.76
C TYR A 132 10.16 -2.45 5.66
N GLY A 133 10.86 -2.55 6.80
CA GLY A 133 12.24 -3.02 6.84
C GLY A 133 12.38 -4.48 6.37
N ALA A 134 11.51 -5.37 6.86
CA ALA A 134 11.51 -6.77 6.44
C ALA A 134 11.21 -6.93 4.95
N GLY A 135 10.24 -6.18 4.41
CA GLY A 135 9.91 -6.20 2.99
C GLY A 135 11.08 -5.74 2.11
N ASN A 136 11.74 -4.65 2.49
CA ASN A 136 12.92 -4.16 1.78
C ASN A 136 14.13 -5.09 1.86
N LEU A 137 14.26 -5.87 2.93
CA LEU A 137 15.31 -6.88 3.06
C LEU A 137 15.04 -8.11 2.16
N ILE A 138 13.78 -8.53 2.07
CA ILE A 138 13.36 -9.69 1.26
C ILE A 138 13.28 -9.33 -0.23
N GLY A 139 12.88 -8.10 -0.56
CA GLY A 139 12.67 -7.61 -1.92
C GLY A 139 13.80 -7.95 -2.89
N PRO A 140 15.04 -7.46 -2.67
CA PRO A 140 16.18 -7.75 -3.52
C PRO A 140 16.50 -9.25 -3.65
N GLN A 141 16.24 -10.05 -2.61
CA GLN A 141 16.51 -11.50 -2.63
C GLN A 141 15.59 -12.26 -3.60
N THR A 142 14.45 -11.68 -3.97
CA THR A 142 13.55 -12.26 -4.98
C THR A 142 14.08 -12.13 -6.41
N PHE A 143 15.02 -11.21 -6.64
CA PHE A 143 15.68 -11.00 -7.92
C PHE A 143 16.98 -11.80 -7.97
N ARG A 144 16.88 -13.05 -8.44
CA ARG A 144 18.04 -13.93 -8.58
C ARG A 144 18.81 -13.61 -9.86
N GLU A 145 20.13 -13.47 -9.74
CA GLU A 145 21.04 -13.30 -10.89
C GLU A 145 20.91 -14.42 -11.91
N ALA A 146 20.63 -15.66 -11.46
CA ALA A 146 20.41 -16.81 -12.32
C ALA A 146 19.18 -16.69 -13.25
N GLN A 147 18.30 -15.72 -13.01
CA GLN A 147 17.13 -15.44 -13.85
C GLN A 147 17.31 -14.20 -14.72
N ALA A 148 18.51 -13.60 -14.72
CA ALA A 148 18.85 -12.57 -15.69
C ALA A 148 18.81 -13.14 -17.13
N PRO A 149 18.46 -12.34 -18.14
CA PRO A 149 18.02 -10.95 -18.06
C PRO A 149 16.50 -10.85 -17.78
N ALA A 150 15.77 -11.97 -17.92
CA ALA A 150 14.38 -12.29 -17.60
C ALA A 150 13.77 -11.60 -16.38
N TYR A 151 14.43 -11.83 -15.24
CA TYR A 151 13.95 -11.66 -13.87
C TYR A 151 12.52 -12.16 -13.67
N THR A 152 12.12 -13.23 -14.37
CA THR A 152 10.74 -13.76 -14.35
C THR A 152 10.30 -14.15 -12.94
N GLY A 153 11.19 -14.73 -12.13
CA GLY A 153 10.87 -15.03 -10.73
C GLY A 153 10.66 -13.78 -9.87
N GLY A 154 11.41 -12.70 -10.12
CA GLY A 154 11.19 -11.41 -9.47
C GLY A 154 9.84 -10.80 -9.84
N THR A 155 9.48 -10.81 -11.14
CA THR A 155 8.17 -10.33 -11.62
C THR A 155 7.01 -11.16 -11.04
N ILE A 156 7.14 -12.49 -11.00
CA ILE A 156 6.14 -13.38 -10.39
C ILE A 156 6.03 -13.12 -8.88
N ALA A 157 7.16 -12.96 -8.18
CA ALA A 157 7.17 -12.64 -6.76
C ALA A 157 6.42 -11.33 -6.49
N MET A 158 6.69 -10.29 -7.28
CA MET A 158 5.96 -9.01 -7.18
C MET A 158 4.46 -9.17 -7.44
N LEU A 159 4.08 -9.93 -8.48
CA LEU A 159 2.68 -10.18 -8.82
C LEU A 159 1.97 -10.91 -7.67
N SER A 160 2.59 -11.96 -7.11
CA SER A 160 2.06 -12.69 -5.95
C SER A 160 1.92 -11.80 -4.71
N CYS A 161 2.87 -10.88 -4.50
CA CYS A 161 2.85 -9.92 -3.40
C CYS A 161 1.70 -8.92 -3.56
N TYR A 162 1.48 -8.37 -4.76
CA TYR A 162 0.35 -7.48 -5.02
C TYR A 162 -1.00 -8.19 -4.90
N CYS A 163 -1.13 -9.42 -5.39
CA CYS A 163 -2.34 -10.24 -5.18
C CYS A 163 -2.60 -10.49 -3.69
N THR A 164 -1.57 -10.88 -2.94
CA THR A 164 -1.67 -11.07 -1.48
C THR A 164 -2.04 -9.78 -0.77
N ALA A 165 -1.47 -8.66 -1.20
CA ALA A 165 -1.78 -7.35 -0.66
C ALA A 165 -3.28 -6.98 -0.86
N ILE A 166 -3.82 -7.21 -2.06
CA ILE A 166 -5.24 -6.99 -2.37
C ILE A 166 -6.13 -7.90 -1.50
N LEU A 167 -5.79 -9.19 -1.37
CA LEU A 167 -6.54 -10.12 -0.52
C LEU A 167 -6.56 -9.68 0.94
N LEU A 168 -5.42 -9.24 1.47
CA LEU A 168 -5.32 -8.76 2.86
C LEU A 168 -6.13 -7.49 3.12
N VAL A 169 -6.20 -6.57 2.14
CA VAL A 169 -7.05 -5.37 2.24
C VAL A 169 -8.53 -5.76 2.14
N GLY A 170 -8.89 -6.69 1.25
CA GLY A 170 -10.25 -7.22 1.15
C GLY A 170 -10.71 -7.87 2.45
N LEU A 171 -9.86 -8.68 3.07
CA LEU A 171 -10.12 -9.27 4.39
C LEU A 171 -10.29 -8.20 5.46
N TYR A 172 -9.42 -7.17 5.47
CA TYR A 172 -9.57 -6.05 6.40
C TYR A 172 -10.90 -5.32 6.23
N PHE A 173 -11.33 -5.07 4.99
CA PHE A 173 -12.62 -4.45 4.71
C PHE A 173 -13.79 -5.29 5.25
N ILE A 174 -13.77 -6.60 5.04
CA ILE A 174 -14.79 -7.53 5.53
C ILE A 174 -14.82 -7.51 7.06
N VAL A 175 -13.66 -7.65 7.72
CA VAL A 175 -13.57 -7.65 9.18
C VAL A 175 -14.08 -6.34 9.77
N ALA A 176 -13.63 -5.21 9.25
CA ALA A 176 -14.10 -3.91 9.72
C ALA A 176 -15.62 -3.76 9.51
N ARG A 177 -16.18 -4.37 8.45
CA ARG A 177 -17.61 -4.22 8.11
C ARG A 177 -18.46 -5.09 9.02
N LEU A 178 -17.96 -6.28 9.33
CA LEU A 178 -18.56 -7.18 10.32
C LEU A 178 -18.49 -6.58 11.72
N GLU A 179 -17.37 -5.93 12.10
CA GLU A 179 -17.26 -5.24 13.39
C GLU A 179 -18.18 -4.02 13.47
N ASN A 180 -18.25 -3.19 12.44
CA ASN A 180 -19.19 -2.08 12.40
C ASN A 180 -20.64 -2.56 12.42
N HIS A 181 -20.99 -3.63 11.69
CA HIS A 181 -22.34 -4.20 11.75
C HIS A 181 -22.68 -4.80 13.13
N ARG A 182 -21.70 -5.44 13.80
CA ARG A 182 -21.85 -5.94 15.17
C ARG A 182 -22.04 -4.79 16.16
N LYS A 183 -21.26 -3.72 16.04
CA LYS A 183 -21.39 -2.55 16.90
C LYS A 183 -22.70 -1.80 16.63
N ASP A 184 -23.14 -1.69 15.39
CA ASP A 184 -24.43 -1.08 15.02
C ASP A 184 -25.62 -1.88 15.56
N LYS A 185 -25.51 -3.21 15.60
CA LYS A 185 -26.53 -4.08 16.20
C LYS A 185 -26.57 -4.02 17.73
N LYS A 186 -25.44 -3.75 18.38
CA LYS A 186 -25.31 -3.75 19.85
C LYS A 186 -25.53 -2.37 20.48
N TYR A 187 -25.13 -1.29 19.79
CA TYR A 187 -25.11 0.08 20.31
C TYR A 187 -25.96 1.07 19.48
N GLY A 188 -26.62 0.61 18.41
CA GLY A 188 -27.34 1.49 17.48
C GLY A 188 -26.42 2.20 16.48
N LYS A 189 -27.00 3.04 15.61
CA LYS A 189 -26.22 3.90 14.70
C LYS A 189 -25.46 4.92 15.54
N ALA A 190 -24.18 5.14 15.25
CA ALA A 190 -23.38 6.13 15.97
C ALA A 190 -24.09 7.49 15.96
N HIS A 191 -24.37 8.03 17.15
CA HIS A 191 -24.71 9.45 17.25
C HIS A 191 -23.51 10.22 16.71
N GLN A 192 -23.73 11.11 15.75
CA GLN A 192 -22.73 12.12 15.44
C GLN A 192 -22.56 12.90 16.74
N VAL A 193 -21.45 12.67 17.45
CA VAL A 193 -21.06 13.51 18.58
C VAL A 193 -20.84 14.89 17.98
N GLU A 194 -21.87 15.74 18.12
CA GLU A 194 -21.79 17.15 17.89
C GLU A 194 -20.67 17.67 18.79
N LYS A 195 -19.74 18.45 18.24
CA LYS A 195 -18.49 18.92 18.87
C LYS A 195 -18.68 19.72 20.18
N GLU A 196 -19.89 19.83 20.70
CA GLU A 196 -20.25 20.59 21.91
C GLU A 196 -20.25 19.78 23.21
N ASN A 197 -20.21 18.45 23.18
CA ASN A 197 -20.18 17.66 24.42
C ASN A 197 -18.76 17.52 24.99
N VAL A 198 -18.46 18.32 26.01
CA VAL A 198 -17.21 18.32 26.79
C VAL A 198 -16.92 16.94 27.40
N ASP A 199 -17.94 16.17 27.75
CA ASP A 199 -17.78 14.81 28.31
C ASP A 199 -17.26 13.79 27.27
N ALA A 200 -17.60 13.97 25.98
CA ALA A 200 -17.06 13.13 24.90
C ALA A 200 -15.59 13.46 24.61
N LEU A 201 -15.16 14.70 24.86
CA LEU A 201 -13.73 15.07 24.83
C LEU A 201 -12.97 14.43 25.99
N VAL A 202 -13.59 14.32 27.18
CA VAL A 202 -12.99 13.65 28.34
C VAL A 202 -12.83 12.14 28.08
N GLU A 203 -13.79 11.48 27.43
CA GLU A 203 -13.64 10.08 26.99
C GLU A 203 -12.55 9.86 25.93
N VAL A 204 -12.33 10.83 25.03
CA VAL A 204 -11.21 10.81 24.07
C VAL A 204 -9.85 11.01 24.76
N TYR A 205 -9.83 11.74 25.89
CA TYR A 205 -8.64 11.94 26.72
C TYR A 205 -8.37 10.79 27.71
N GLN A 206 -9.39 9.99 28.05
CA GLN A 206 -9.16 8.70 28.68
C GLN A 206 -8.64 7.73 27.61
N ASP A 207 -7.41 7.25 27.76
CA ASP A 207 -6.67 6.38 26.83
C ASP A 207 -7.31 4.96 26.71
N LEU A 208 -8.61 4.91 26.44
CA LEU A 208 -9.44 3.72 26.31
C LEU A 208 -9.20 3.12 24.92
N SER A 209 -8.83 1.84 24.88
CA SER A 209 -8.69 1.11 23.62
C SER A 209 -9.98 1.10 22.81
N ASP A 210 -9.90 1.14 21.46
CA ASP A 210 -11.03 1.16 20.50
C ASP A 210 -12.14 0.09 20.72
N LYS A 211 -11.83 -0.97 21.47
CA LYS A 211 -12.78 -2.02 21.88
C LYS A 211 -13.67 -1.63 23.05
N LYS A 212 -13.25 -0.67 23.87
CA LYS A 212 -13.97 -0.15 25.05
C LYS A 212 -14.71 1.15 24.77
N GLN A 213 -14.40 1.82 23.66
CA GLN A 213 -15.05 3.06 23.26
C GLN A 213 -16.32 2.76 22.44
N GLU A 214 -17.48 3.08 23.01
CA GLU A 214 -18.80 2.69 22.48
C GLU A 214 -19.13 3.44 21.16
N ASP A 215 -18.70 4.70 21.05
CA ASP A 215 -18.88 5.56 19.87
C ASP A 215 -17.82 5.37 18.77
N PHE A 216 -16.74 4.62 19.02
CA PHE A 216 -15.70 4.42 18.01
C PHE A 216 -16.17 3.48 16.89
N ARG A 217 -16.25 4.00 15.67
CA ARG A 217 -16.52 3.26 14.43
C ARG A 217 -15.28 3.19 13.57
N TYR A 218 -15.01 2.01 13.02
CA TYR A 218 -13.90 1.82 12.11
C TYR A 218 -14.19 2.53 10.78
N THR A 219 -13.25 3.34 10.30
CA THR A 219 -13.39 4.04 9.03
C THR A 219 -13.20 3.04 7.89
N HIS A 220 -14.26 2.88 7.10
CA HIS A 220 -14.28 2.14 5.84
C HIS A 220 -13.84 2.99 4.65
#